data_AF-A0A383EBF4-F1
#
_entry.id   AF-A0A383EBF4-F1
#
_cell.length_a   1.000
_cell.length_b   1.000
_cell.length_c   1.000
_cell.angle_alpha   90.00
_cell.angle_beta   90.00
_cell.angle_gamma   90.00
#
_symmetry.space_group_name_H-M   'P 1'
#
loop_
_entity.id
_entity.type
_entity.pdbx_description
1 polymer ?
#
loop_
_entity_poly.entity_id
_entity_poly.type
_entity_poly.pdbx_seq_one_letter_code
_entity_poly.pdbx_strand_id
1 'polypeptide(L)'
;DCEYAEENYDCDGNCTAGEDCNGDCGGSAEVDECGVCGGDGIADGACDCDGNVDLGCGCGEDCESQLVDILYSSDTDIAGFQFGLEGVVSASGGDAAAAGFTVSTGGGTVLGFSFTGSVIPAGSGVLTVVEVQGDACITDLVLTDANAQGLDGEIDGCYSFSYGAPVATCDDEDACNTGAEGDCTYAEDNYDCDGNCTAGEDCNGDCGGSAEVDECGECGGDGIADGACDC
;
A
#
# COMPACT_ATOMS: atom_id res chain seq x y z
N ASP A 1 -88.84 -1.94 -29.17
CA ASP A 1 -87.67 -2.35 -28.38
C ASP A 1 -87.08 -1.15 -27.70
N CYS A 2 -86.70 -1.27 -26.43
CA CYS A 2 -85.95 -0.24 -25.73
C CYS A 2 -84.46 -0.49 -25.99
N GLU A 3 -83.73 0.55 -26.39
CA GLU A 3 -82.28 0.53 -26.43
C GLU A 3 -81.74 1.06 -25.09
N TYR A 4 -80.71 0.40 -24.58
CA TYR A 4 -79.99 0.78 -23.36
C TYR A 4 -78.59 1.21 -23.76
N ALA A 5 -78.01 2.14 -23.00
CA ALA A 5 -76.64 2.56 -23.19
C ALA A 5 -75.66 1.40 -22.94
N GLU A 6 -74.52 1.43 -23.62
CA GLU A 6 -73.42 0.49 -23.39
C GLU A 6 -72.78 0.71 -22.01
N GLU A 7 -72.12 -0.32 -21.47
CA GLU A 7 -71.47 -0.24 -20.17
C GLU A 7 -70.44 0.90 -20.15
N ASN A 8 -70.48 1.74 -19.11
CA ASN A 8 -69.68 2.95 -18.93
C ASN A 8 -69.99 4.13 -19.86
N TYR A 9 -70.96 4.04 -20.77
CA TYR A 9 -71.39 5.15 -21.63
C TYR A 9 -72.79 5.64 -21.28
N ASP A 10 -73.06 6.92 -21.53
CA ASP A 10 -74.43 7.45 -21.53
C ASP A 10 -75.15 7.20 -22.87
N CYS A 11 -76.43 7.57 -22.93
CA CYS A 11 -77.28 7.38 -24.12
C CYS A 11 -76.80 8.17 -25.34
N ASP A 12 -75.97 9.20 -25.13
CA ASP A 12 -75.42 10.07 -26.16
C ASP A 12 -74.00 9.64 -26.58
N GLY A 13 -73.48 8.55 -25.99
CA GLY A 13 -72.16 7.98 -26.26
C GLY A 13 -71.01 8.66 -25.50
N ASN A 14 -71.29 9.47 -24.48
CA ASN A 14 -70.23 10.06 -23.66
C ASN A 14 -69.77 9.07 -22.58
N CYS A 15 -68.46 9.04 -22.34
CA CYS A 15 -67.88 8.25 -21.27
C CYS A 15 -68.34 8.76 -19.89
N THR A 16 -68.92 7.87 -19.09
CA THR A 16 -69.40 8.15 -17.72
C THR A 16 -68.51 7.55 -16.64
N ALA A 17 -67.61 6.63 -17.03
CA ALA A 17 -66.47 6.22 -16.23
C ALA A 17 -65.27 7.17 -16.47
N GLY A 18 -64.20 7.07 -15.69
CA GLY A 18 -62.93 7.70 -16.07
C GLY A 18 -62.34 6.97 -17.27
N GLU A 19 -61.66 7.70 -18.16
CA GLU A 19 -60.85 7.10 -19.23
C GLU A 19 -59.51 6.63 -18.66
N ASP A 20 -59.03 5.48 -19.12
CA ASP A 20 -57.68 5.00 -18.81
C ASP A 20 -56.63 5.70 -19.70
N CYS A 21 -55.35 5.35 -19.55
CA CYS A 21 -54.30 6.03 -20.32
C CYS A 21 -54.31 5.74 -21.83
N ASN A 22 -55.09 4.76 -22.31
CA ASN A 22 -55.31 4.48 -23.73
C ASN A 22 -56.54 5.23 -24.27
N GLY A 23 -57.27 5.95 -23.41
CA GLY A 23 -58.53 6.60 -23.75
C GLY A 23 -59.72 5.63 -23.70
N ASP A 24 -59.57 4.45 -23.10
CA ASP A 24 -60.66 3.49 -23.00
C ASP A 24 -61.55 3.83 -21.80
N CYS A 25 -62.84 4.04 -22.07
CA CYS A 25 -63.82 4.39 -21.05
C CYS A 25 -64.02 3.28 -20.02
N GLY A 26 -63.65 3.54 -18.76
CA GLY A 26 -63.67 2.54 -17.69
C GLY A 26 -62.61 1.45 -17.84
N GLY A 27 -61.59 1.70 -18.67
CA GLY A 27 -60.43 0.84 -18.78
C GLY A 27 -59.58 0.85 -17.50
N SER A 28 -58.61 -0.06 -17.43
CA SER A 28 -57.72 -0.23 -16.28
C SER A 28 -56.24 -0.09 -16.66
N ALA A 29 -55.94 0.39 -17.86
CA ALA A 29 -54.57 0.59 -18.28
C ALA A 29 -53.97 1.78 -17.51
N GLU A 30 -52.79 1.57 -16.93
CA GLU A 30 -52.04 2.57 -16.18
C GLU A 30 -50.73 2.88 -16.92
N VAL A 31 -50.24 4.10 -16.78
CA VAL A 31 -48.95 4.49 -17.35
C VAL A 31 -47.84 3.89 -16.50
N ASP A 32 -46.94 3.14 -17.12
CA ASP A 32 -45.77 2.58 -16.43
C ASP A 32 -44.68 3.64 -16.18
N GLU A 33 -43.60 3.24 -15.51
CA GLU A 33 -42.46 4.11 -15.21
C GLU A 33 -41.74 4.63 -16.47
N CYS A 34 -42.01 4.03 -17.63
CA CYS A 34 -41.50 4.41 -18.94
C CYS A 34 -42.44 5.34 -19.73
N GLY A 35 -43.57 5.71 -19.14
CA GLY A 35 -44.55 6.56 -19.81
C GLY A 35 -45.42 5.79 -20.81
N VAL A 36 -45.36 4.45 -20.82
CA VAL A 36 -46.11 3.59 -21.73
C VAL A 36 -47.39 3.12 -21.05
N CYS A 37 -48.53 3.35 -21.69
CA CYS A 37 -49.82 2.90 -21.17
C CYS A 37 -49.96 1.37 -21.28
N GLY A 38 -50.20 0.70 -20.15
CA GLY A 38 -50.26 -0.76 -20.08
C GLY A 38 -48.93 -1.44 -20.45
N GLY A 39 -47.81 -0.72 -20.33
CA GLY A 39 -46.48 -1.27 -20.57
C GLY A 39 -46.02 -2.19 -19.44
N ASP A 40 -44.99 -2.98 -19.75
CA ASP A 40 -44.37 -3.93 -18.81
C ASP A 40 -43.40 -3.23 -17.82
N GLY A 41 -43.21 -1.91 -17.93
CA GLY A 41 -42.21 -1.14 -17.19
C GLY A 41 -40.79 -1.37 -17.70
N ILE A 42 -39.81 -1.14 -16.82
CA ILE A 42 -38.39 -1.40 -17.11
C ILE A 42 -38.17 -2.92 -17.20
N ALA A 43 -37.57 -3.38 -18.30
CA ALA A 43 -37.31 -4.80 -18.52
C ALA A 43 -36.36 -5.39 -17.46
N ASP A 44 -36.52 -6.69 -17.16
CA ASP A 44 -35.65 -7.37 -16.19
C ASP A 44 -34.17 -7.33 -16.63
N GLY A 45 -33.32 -6.82 -15.75
CA GLY A 45 -31.89 -6.58 -16.03
C GLY A 45 -31.58 -5.25 -16.72
N ALA A 46 -32.58 -4.47 -17.13
CA ALA A 46 -32.39 -3.10 -17.58
C ALA A 46 -32.43 -2.12 -16.41
N CYS A 47 -31.74 -0.99 -16.55
CA CYS A 47 -31.75 0.12 -15.59
C CYS A 47 -32.60 1.31 -16.06
N ASP A 48 -33.01 1.33 -17.33
CA ASP A 48 -33.95 2.30 -17.88
C ASP A 48 -34.88 1.70 -18.96
N CYS A 49 -35.72 2.57 -19.49
CA CYS A 49 -36.72 2.27 -20.52
C CYS A 49 -36.13 2.11 -21.93
N ASP A 50 -34.87 2.51 -22.14
CA ASP A 50 -34.16 2.31 -23.39
C ASP A 50 -33.48 0.92 -23.44
N GLY A 51 -33.56 0.16 -22.34
CA GLY A 51 -32.99 -1.18 -22.23
C GLY A 51 -31.49 -1.16 -21.92
N ASN A 52 -30.98 -0.04 -21.39
CA ASN A 52 -29.61 0.05 -20.93
C ASN A 52 -29.40 -0.81 -19.68
N VAL A 53 -28.16 -1.20 -19.41
CA VAL A 53 -27.77 -1.97 -18.23
C VAL A 53 -26.82 -1.15 -17.36
N ASP A 54 -26.92 -1.29 -16.04
CA ASP A 54 -25.99 -0.64 -15.11
C ASP A 54 -24.78 -1.55 -14.88
N LEU A 55 -23.63 -1.14 -15.39
CA LEU A 55 -22.34 -1.83 -15.21
C LEU A 55 -21.59 -1.35 -13.97
N GLY A 56 -22.24 -0.61 -13.07
CA GLY A 56 -21.66 -0.06 -11.85
C GLY A 56 -21.21 1.40 -11.96
N CYS A 57 -21.35 2.00 -13.14
CA CYS A 57 -20.98 3.40 -13.42
C CYS A 57 -22.19 4.29 -13.70
N GLY A 58 -23.40 3.76 -13.56
CA GLY A 58 -24.63 4.46 -13.87
C GLY A 58 -25.38 3.84 -15.05
N CYS A 59 -26.67 4.12 -15.09
CA CYS A 59 -27.59 3.61 -16.09
C CYS A 59 -27.20 4.06 -17.51
N GLY A 60 -26.78 3.11 -18.37
CA GLY A 60 -26.45 3.40 -19.77
C GLY A 60 -25.17 4.19 -19.97
N GLU A 61 -24.34 4.30 -18.94
CA GLU A 61 -23.04 4.98 -19.02
C GLU A 61 -21.94 3.96 -19.29
N ASP A 62 -21.06 4.29 -20.24
CA ASP A 62 -19.81 3.56 -20.43
C ASP A 62 -18.88 3.90 -19.26
N CYS A 63 -18.38 2.89 -18.54
CA CYS A 63 -17.33 3.06 -17.54
C CYS A 63 -16.07 3.56 -18.25
N GLU A 64 -15.85 4.88 -18.23
CA GLU A 64 -14.66 5.50 -18.81
C GLU A 64 -13.42 4.92 -18.10
N SER A 65 -12.55 4.24 -18.85
CA SER A 65 -11.30 3.76 -18.29
C SER A 65 -10.30 4.90 -18.21
N GLN A 66 -9.57 4.97 -17.10
CA GLN A 66 -8.50 5.95 -16.91
C GLN A 66 -7.18 5.24 -16.62
N LEU A 67 -6.09 5.86 -17.08
CA LEU A 67 -4.74 5.42 -16.75
C LEU A 67 -4.29 6.12 -15.48
N VAL A 68 -3.91 5.33 -14.49
CA VAL A 68 -3.40 5.79 -13.20
C VAL A 68 -1.97 5.30 -13.03
N ASP A 69 -1.11 6.21 -12.60
CA ASP A 69 0.29 5.91 -12.31
C ASP A 69 0.41 5.41 -10.87
N ILE A 70 0.94 4.20 -10.70
CA ILE A 70 1.27 3.67 -9.37
C ILE A 70 2.67 4.14 -9.02
N LEU A 71 2.77 4.98 -7.99
CA LEU A 71 4.03 5.56 -7.55
C LEU A 71 4.64 4.73 -6.41
N TYR A 72 5.96 4.63 -6.39
CA TYR A 72 6.69 3.99 -5.30
C TYR A 72 7.83 4.88 -4.82
N SER A 73 8.22 4.71 -3.56
CA SER A 73 9.45 5.23 -2.98
C SER A 73 10.07 4.18 -2.08
N SER A 74 11.21 3.60 -2.45
CA SER A 74 11.86 2.53 -1.69
C SER A 74 13.35 2.79 -1.51
N ASP A 75 13.87 2.57 -0.31
CA ASP A 75 15.31 2.63 -0.02
C ASP A 75 16.03 1.31 -0.37
N THR A 76 15.29 0.26 -0.75
CA THR A 76 15.82 -1.05 -1.14
C THR A 76 15.29 -1.49 -2.49
N ASP A 77 16.03 -2.39 -3.13
CA ASP A 77 15.65 -2.97 -4.41
C ASP A 77 14.42 -3.89 -4.26
N ILE A 78 13.45 -3.75 -5.15
CA ILE A 78 12.21 -4.53 -5.17
C ILE A 78 12.33 -5.63 -6.23
N ALA A 79 12.29 -6.89 -5.83
CA ALA A 79 12.32 -8.05 -6.74
C ALA A 79 10.93 -8.57 -7.13
N GLY A 80 9.90 -8.17 -6.39
CA GLY A 80 8.53 -8.57 -6.62
C GLY A 80 7.57 -7.66 -5.89
N PHE A 81 6.39 -7.44 -6.47
CA PHE A 81 5.32 -6.67 -5.86
C PHE A 81 3.97 -7.30 -6.14
N GLN A 82 3.06 -7.19 -5.19
CA GLN A 82 1.66 -7.53 -5.33
C GLN A 82 0.85 -6.49 -4.59
N PHE A 83 -0.26 -6.06 -5.18
CA PHE A 83 -1.25 -5.25 -4.49
C PHE A 83 -2.65 -5.52 -5.04
N GLY A 84 -3.66 -5.31 -4.20
CA GLY A 84 -5.06 -5.27 -4.59
C GLY A 84 -5.42 -3.92 -5.20
N LEU A 85 -6.21 -3.95 -6.26
CA LEU A 85 -6.79 -2.77 -6.90
C LEU A 85 -8.10 -3.17 -7.58
N GLU A 86 -9.20 -2.55 -7.16
CA GLU A 86 -10.51 -2.77 -7.78
C GLU A 86 -10.60 -2.15 -9.18
N GLY A 87 -11.50 -2.66 -10.02
CA GLY A 87 -11.74 -2.09 -11.35
C GLY A 87 -10.57 -2.25 -12.34
N VAL A 88 -9.56 -3.07 -12.04
CA VAL A 88 -8.37 -3.18 -12.88
C VAL A 88 -8.66 -3.87 -14.23
N VAL A 89 -8.29 -3.21 -15.32
CA VAL A 89 -8.42 -3.72 -16.70
C VAL A 89 -7.08 -4.27 -17.17
N SER A 90 -6.03 -3.46 -17.04
CA SER A 90 -4.68 -3.80 -17.49
C SER A 90 -3.64 -3.08 -16.65
N ALA A 91 -2.42 -3.62 -16.57
CA ALA A 91 -1.29 -2.94 -15.91
C ALA A 91 -0.02 -3.18 -16.73
N SER A 92 0.67 -2.12 -17.11
CA SER A 92 1.93 -2.19 -17.87
C SER A 92 2.71 -0.88 -17.78
N GLY A 93 3.99 -0.91 -18.16
CA GLY A 93 4.85 0.28 -18.19
C GLY A 93 5.57 0.54 -16.86
N GLY A 94 6.01 1.79 -16.69
CA GLY A 94 6.80 2.21 -15.53
C GLY A 94 8.18 1.54 -15.43
N ASP A 95 8.74 1.63 -14.23
CA ASP A 95 10.03 1.06 -13.86
C ASP A 95 9.99 -0.47 -13.82
N ALA A 96 8.82 -1.08 -13.55
CA ALA A 96 8.62 -2.52 -13.66
C ALA A 96 8.87 -3.01 -15.10
N ALA A 97 8.24 -2.39 -16.10
CA ALA A 97 8.47 -2.76 -17.50
C ALA A 97 9.92 -2.48 -17.94
N ALA A 98 10.51 -1.36 -17.49
CA ALA A 98 11.89 -1.02 -17.79
C ALA A 98 12.90 -2.01 -17.20
N ALA A 99 12.63 -2.54 -16.00
CA ALA A 99 13.41 -3.59 -15.34
C ALA A 99 13.15 -5.00 -15.91
N GLY A 100 12.20 -5.15 -16.84
CA GLY A 100 11.86 -6.42 -17.48
C GLY A 100 10.93 -7.31 -16.64
N PHE A 101 10.12 -6.71 -15.77
CA PHE A 101 9.10 -7.44 -15.01
C PHE A 101 7.93 -7.81 -15.90
N THR A 102 7.34 -8.97 -15.61
CA THR A 102 6.01 -9.33 -16.09
C THR A 102 5.00 -8.81 -15.09
N VAL A 103 4.11 -7.93 -15.52
CA VAL A 103 2.96 -7.47 -14.72
C VAL A 103 1.72 -8.19 -15.20
N SER A 104 1.01 -8.84 -14.29
CA SER A 104 -0.24 -9.56 -14.55
C SER A 104 -1.34 -8.97 -13.70
N THR A 105 -2.52 -8.78 -14.29
CA THR A 105 -3.73 -8.37 -13.58
C THR A 105 -4.74 -9.52 -13.57
N GLY A 106 -5.48 -9.67 -12.48
CA GLY A 106 -6.55 -10.66 -12.39
C GLY A 106 -7.21 -10.70 -11.02
N GLY A 107 -8.54 -10.81 -11.00
CA GLY A 107 -9.31 -10.95 -9.76
C GLY A 107 -9.19 -9.78 -8.79
N GLY A 108 -8.89 -8.57 -9.27
CA GLY A 108 -8.64 -7.40 -8.42
C GLY A 108 -7.23 -7.36 -7.82
N THR A 109 -6.30 -8.17 -8.31
CA THR A 109 -4.90 -8.15 -7.89
C THR A 109 -4.00 -7.80 -9.08
N VAL A 110 -2.99 -6.96 -8.81
CA VAL A 110 -1.87 -6.67 -9.71
C VAL A 110 -0.64 -7.35 -9.13
N LEU A 111 0.01 -8.19 -9.92
CA LEU A 111 1.21 -8.94 -9.55
C LEU A 111 2.32 -8.62 -10.54
N GLY A 112 3.45 -8.13 -10.04
CA GLY A 112 4.66 -7.89 -10.83
C GLY A 112 5.82 -8.75 -10.35
N PHE A 113 6.41 -9.51 -11.28
CA PHE A 113 7.53 -10.40 -10.97
C PHE A 113 8.50 -10.53 -12.16
N SER A 114 9.76 -10.87 -11.87
CA SER A 114 10.79 -11.11 -12.89
C SER A 114 11.18 -12.58 -12.95
N PHE A 115 11.11 -13.19 -14.15
CA PHE A 115 11.62 -14.56 -14.38
C PHE A 115 13.15 -14.64 -14.44
N THR A 116 13.83 -13.51 -14.64
CA THR A 116 15.29 -13.43 -14.78
C THR A 116 15.99 -13.07 -13.47
N GLY A 117 15.23 -12.81 -12.40
CA GLY A 117 15.76 -12.29 -11.14
C GLY A 117 16.19 -10.83 -11.23
N SER A 118 15.64 -10.08 -12.18
CA SER A 118 15.83 -8.63 -12.23
C SER A 118 15.13 -7.97 -11.04
N VAL A 119 15.64 -6.81 -10.62
CA VAL A 119 15.05 -5.99 -9.56
C VAL A 119 14.75 -4.59 -10.07
N ILE A 120 13.75 -3.96 -9.47
CA ILE A 120 13.48 -2.54 -9.59
C ILE A 120 14.39 -1.84 -8.58
N PRO A 121 15.32 -0.98 -9.02
CA PRO A 121 16.28 -0.34 -8.11
C PRO A 121 15.59 0.52 -7.05
N ALA A 122 16.24 0.62 -5.89
CA ALA A 122 15.92 1.61 -4.87
C ALA A 122 15.84 3.03 -5.48
N GLY A 123 14.82 3.78 -5.08
CA GLY A 123 14.50 5.09 -5.62
C GLY A 123 13.02 5.41 -5.52
N SER A 124 12.61 6.46 -6.20
CA SER A 124 11.21 6.84 -6.36
C SER A 124 10.87 7.05 -7.83
N GLY A 125 9.66 6.67 -8.22
CA GLY A 125 9.25 6.66 -9.61
C GLY A 125 7.85 6.11 -9.83
N VAL A 126 7.53 5.87 -11.10
CA VAL A 126 6.29 5.20 -11.51
C VAL A 126 6.59 3.71 -11.61
N LEU A 127 6.07 2.92 -10.68
CA LEU A 127 6.27 1.47 -10.66
C LEU A 127 5.66 0.83 -11.91
N THR A 128 4.39 1.09 -12.15
CA THR A 128 3.62 0.61 -13.30
C THR A 128 2.45 1.56 -13.55
N VAL A 129 1.97 1.61 -14.80
CA VAL A 129 0.73 2.31 -15.14
C VAL A 129 -0.40 1.28 -15.15
N VAL A 130 -1.54 1.64 -14.59
CA VAL A 130 -2.69 0.76 -14.44
C VAL A 130 -3.92 1.40 -15.05
N GLU A 131 -4.61 0.66 -15.90
CA GLU A 131 -5.91 1.05 -16.43
C GLU A 131 -6.99 0.56 -15.46
N VAL A 132 -7.77 1.51 -14.93
CA VAL A 132 -8.85 1.24 -13.97
C VAL A 132 -10.18 1.79 -14.50
N GLN A 133 -11.27 1.10 -14.15
CA GLN A 133 -12.63 1.58 -14.30
C GLN A 133 -13.17 1.96 -12.92
N GLY A 134 -13.58 3.22 -12.77
CA GLY A 134 -14.07 3.77 -11.49
C GLY A 134 -12.95 4.19 -10.52
N ASP A 135 -13.34 4.41 -9.26
CA ASP A 135 -12.41 4.75 -8.18
C ASP A 135 -11.74 3.48 -7.65
N ALA A 136 -10.41 3.47 -7.63
CA ALA A 136 -9.64 2.35 -7.11
C ALA A 136 -8.61 2.83 -6.08
N CYS A 137 -8.30 2.01 -5.08
CA CYS A 137 -7.24 2.29 -4.12
C CYS A 137 -6.44 1.00 -3.86
N ILE A 138 -5.14 1.15 -3.68
CA ILE A 138 -4.23 0.05 -3.36
C ILE A 138 -4.66 -0.58 -2.02
N THR A 139 -4.76 -1.90 -2.01
CA THR A 139 -4.91 -2.72 -0.79
C THR A 139 -3.89 -3.85 -0.79
N ASP A 140 -3.75 -4.57 0.33
CA ASP A 140 -2.99 -5.82 0.41
C ASP A 140 -1.59 -5.75 -0.24
N LEU A 141 -0.87 -4.67 0.03
CA LEU A 141 0.47 -4.43 -0.49
C LEU A 141 1.43 -5.49 0.06
N VAL A 142 2.11 -6.19 -0.85
CA VAL A 142 3.18 -7.14 -0.55
C VAL A 142 4.35 -6.82 -1.46
N LEU A 143 5.51 -6.58 -0.85
CA LEU A 143 6.76 -6.32 -1.55
C LEU A 143 7.80 -7.36 -1.14
N THR A 144 8.72 -7.70 -2.05
CA THR A 144 9.80 -8.64 -1.77
C THR A 144 11.13 -8.15 -2.31
N ASP A 145 12.23 -8.42 -1.60
CA ASP A 145 13.59 -8.15 -2.06
C ASP A 145 14.19 -9.30 -2.90
N ALA A 146 15.43 -9.10 -3.37
CA ALA A 146 16.18 -10.09 -4.15
C ALA A 146 16.44 -11.42 -3.41
N ASN A 147 16.32 -11.42 -2.08
CA ASN A 147 16.50 -12.57 -1.19
C ASN A 147 15.17 -13.20 -0.78
N ALA A 148 14.06 -12.82 -1.43
CA ALA A 148 12.70 -13.25 -1.12
C ALA A 148 12.28 -12.95 0.34
N GLN A 149 12.87 -11.92 0.96
CA GLN A 149 12.38 -11.36 2.20
C GLN A 149 11.23 -10.40 1.90
N GLY A 150 10.19 -10.44 2.74
CA GLY A 150 9.09 -9.49 2.67
C GLY A 150 9.57 -8.09 3.09
N LEU A 151 9.24 -7.09 2.28
CA LEU A 151 9.41 -5.68 2.61
C LEU A 151 8.05 -5.15 3.08
N ASP A 152 7.99 -4.67 4.31
CA ASP A 152 6.76 -4.12 4.90
C ASP A 152 6.58 -2.66 4.50
N GLY A 153 5.99 -2.44 3.32
CA GLY A 153 5.73 -1.11 2.77
C GLY A 153 4.45 -0.48 3.33
N GLU A 154 4.45 0.84 3.42
CA GLU A 154 3.28 1.63 3.84
C GLU A 154 2.59 2.24 2.61
N ILE A 155 1.26 2.16 2.57
CA ILE A 155 0.46 2.80 1.52
C ILE A 155 0.26 4.26 1.88
N ASP A 156 0.70 5.17 1.01
CA ASP A 156 0.52 6.62 1.16
C ASP A 156 -0.53 7.10 0.15
N GLY A 157 -1.79 7.19 0.58
CA GLY A 157 -2.91 7.53 -0.30
C GLY A 157 -3.50 6.33 -1.04
N CYS A 158 -3.98 6.53 -2.28
CA CYS A 158 -4.63 5.45 -3.04
C CYS A 158 -3.75 4.83 -4.14
N TYR A 159 -2.75 5.55 -4.63
CA TYR A 159 -1.93 5.14 -5.78
C TYR A 159 -0.42 5.26 -5.52
N SER A 160 -0.03 5.45 -4.27
CA SER A 160 1.37 5.55 -3.84
C SER A 160 1.63 4.68 -2.64
N PHE A 161 2.85 4.18 -2.53
CA PHE A 161 3.36 3.51 -1.35
C PHE A 161 4.84 3.80 -1.15
N SER A 162 5.32 3.63 0.07
CA SER A 162 6.72 3.83 0.43
C SER A 162 7.26 2.71 1.30
N TYR A 163 8.53 2.39 1.13
CA TYR A 163 9.27 1.45 1.98
C TYR A 163 10.58 2.10 2.45
N GLY A 164 10.78 2.12 3.77
CA GLY A 164 12.05 2.43 4.40
C GLY A 164 12.57 1.20 5.11
N ALA A 165 13.84 0.86 4.91
CA ALA A 165 14.44 -0.23 5.67
C ALA A 165 14.35 0.09 7.17
N PRO A 166 13.98 -0.88 8.03
CA PRO A 166 13.98 -0.66 9.46
C PRO A 166 15.40 -0.28 9.88
N VAL A 167 15.51 0.81 10.63
CA VAL A 167 16.77 1.19 11.23
C VAL A 167 17.06 0.16 12.32
N ALA A 168 18.25 -0.46 12.26
CA ALA A 168 18.66 -1.37 13.31
C ALA A 168 18.83 -0.59 14.60
N THR A 169 18.12 -0.96 15.66
CA THR A 169 18.37 -0.43 17.01
C THR A 169 19.39 -1.30 17.72
N CYS A 170 20.22 -0.68 18.56
CA CYS A 170 21.06 -1.46 19.45
C CYS A 170 20.23 -2.01 20.61
N ASP A 171 19.89 -3.30 20.59
CA ASP A 171 19.11 -3.95 21.65
C ASP A 171 19.98 -4.63 22.71
N ASP A 172 21.30 -4.48 22.62
CA ASP A 172 22.25 -5.07 23.56
C ASP A 172 22.34 -4.23 24.83
N GLU A 173 21.99 -4.81 25.99
CA GLU A 173 22.03 -4.13 27.30
C GLU A 173 23.46 -3.78 27.76
N ASP A 174 24.48 -4.44 27.20
CA ASP A 174 25.89 -4.17 27.54
C ASP A 174 26.52 -3.08 26.64
N ALA A 175 25.78 -2.60 25.63
CA ALA A 175 26.25 -1.53 24.76
C ALA A 175 26.07 -0.14 25.40
N CYS A 176 26.95 0.79 25.05
CA CYS A 176 26.89 2.18 25.51
C CYS A 176 25.77 3.00 24.86
N ASN A 177 25.16 2.48 23.80
CA ASN A 177 24.08 3.11 23.06
C ASN A 177 22.83 2.22 22.98
N THR A 178 22.56 1.39 24.00
CA THR A 178 21.33 0.58 24.06
C THR A 178 20.09 1.45 23.82
N GLY A 179 19.23 1.02 22.91
CA GLY A 179 18.01 1.70 22.49
C GLY A 179 18.24 2.89 21.54
N ALA A 180 19.48 3.14 21.11
CA ALA A 180 19.77 4.11 20.06
C ALA A 180 19.68 3.45 18.67
N GLU A 181 19.34 4.28 17.68
CA GLU A 181 19.36 3.92 16.27
C GLU A 181 20.81 3.73 15.78
N GLY A 182 21.09 2.62 15.09
CA GLY A 182 22.38 2.26 14.52
C GLY A 182 23.08 1.10 15.22
N ASP A 183 24.35 0.88 14.83
CA ASP A 183 25.18 -0.20 15.36
C ASP A 183 25.49 -0.03 16.85
N CYS A 184 25.61 -1.15 17.59
CA CYS A 184 26.02 -1.13 18.99
C CYS A 184 27.46 -0.66 19.17
N THR A 185 27.66 0.33 20.04
CA THR A 185 28.96 0.82 20.48
C THR A 185 29.25 0.27 21.87
N TYR A 186 30.42 -0.32 22.06
CA TYR A 186 30.85 -0.90 23.33
C TYR A 186 31.98 -0.07 23.95
N ALA A 187 32.11 -0.13 25.26
CA ALA A 187 33.24 0.47 25.95
C ALA A 187 34.55 -0.24 25.56
N GLU A 188 35.65 0.50 25.54
CA GLU A 188 36.97 -0.11 25.37
C GLU A 188 37.34 -0.99 26.57
N ASP A 189 38.24 -1.94 26.37
CA ASP A 189 38.71 -2.81 27.45
C ASP A 189 39.22 -1.96 28.63
N ASN A 190 38.73 -2.26 29.83
CA ASN A 190 38.98 -1.54 31.09
C ASN A 190 38.33 -0.15 31.21
N TYR A 191 37.57 0.33 30.24
CA TYR A 191 36.83 1.59 30.33
C TYR A 191 35.32 1.35 30.50
N ASP A 192 34.62 2.31 31.09
CA ASP A 192 33.17 2.40 31.00
C ASP A 192 32.72 3.21 29.77
N CYS A 193 31.41 3.29 29.56
CA CYS A 193 30.82 3.99 28.42
C CYS A 193 31.01 5.51 28.41
N ASP A 194 31.37 6.10 29.55
CA ASP A 194 31.71 7.52 29.67
C ASP A 194 33.22 7.76 29.47
N GLY A 195 33.99 6.69 29.21
CA GLY A 195 35.44 6.73 29.05
C GLY A 195 36.21 6.77 30.37
N ASN A 196 35.59 6.40 31.50
CA ASN A 196 36.31 6.31 32.77
C ASN A 196 36.99 4.96 32.94
N CYS A 197 38.19 4.97 33.50
CA CYS A 197 38.92 3.74 33.80
C CYS A 197 38.25 2.94 34.94
N THR A 198 38.00 1.65 34.71
CA THR A 198 37.39 0.71 35.67
C THR A 198 38.38 -0.29 36.26
N ALA A 199 39.53 -0.53 35.61
CA ALA A 199 40.55 -1.49 36.06
C ALA A 199 41.68 -0.88 36.92
N GLY A 200 41.60 0.43 37.22
CA GLY A 200 42.66 1.19 37.87
C GLY A 200 43.77 1.60 36.89
N GLU A 201 44.34 2.78 37.10
CA GLU A 201 45.47 3.27 36.30
C GLU A 201 46.79 2.80 36.90
N ASP A 202 47.74 2.44 36.04
CA ASP A 202 49.11 2.18 36.45
C ASP A 202 49.88 3.50 36.70
N CYS A 203 51.16 3.43 37.08
CA CYS A 203 51.91 4.64 37.38
C CYS A 203 52.21 5.54 36.16
N ASN A 204 51.97 5.07 34.93
CA ASN A 204 52.06 5.85 33.69
C ASN A 204 50.71 6.50 33.33
N GLY A 205 49.63 6.16 34.06
CA GLY A 205 48.28 6.59 33.76
C GLY A 205 47.56 5.69 32.77
N ASP A 206 48.09 4.50 32.47
CA ASP A 206 47.46 3.55 31.54
C ASP A 206 46.39 2.73 32.28
N CYS A 207 45.15 2.77 31.80
CA CYS A 207 44.04 2.03 32.41
C CYS A 207 44.19 0.51 32.24
N GLY A 208 44.22 -0.22 33.35
CA GLY A 208 44.52 -1.65 33.37
C GLY A 208 45.97 -1.98 33.00
N GLY A 209 46.85 -0.98 33.04
CA GLY A 209 48.28 -1.15 32.86
C GLY A 209 48.93 -1.93 34.02
N SER A 210 50.16 -2.39 33.80
CA SER A 210 50.92 -3.17 34.78
C SER A 210 52.21 -2.48 35.21
N ALA A 211 52.40 -1.20 34.88
CA ALA A 211 53.60 -0.48 35.27
C ALA A 211 53.56 -0.16 36.78
N GLU A 212 54.66 -0.49 37.46
CA GLU A 212 54.84 -0.21 38.89
C GLU A 212 55.97 0.79 39.07
N VAL A 213 55.89 1.57 40.17
CA VAL A 213 56.94 2.52 40.53
C VAL A 213 58.10 1.74 41.13
N ASP A 214 59.30 1.94 40.59
CA ASP A 214 60.53 1.31 41.10
C ASP A 214 61.07 2.02 42.36
N GLU A 215 62.18 1.53 42.91
CA GLU A 215 62.82 2.11 44.09
C GLU A 215 63.35 3.54 43.88
N CYS A 216 63.44 4.00 42.63
CA CYS A 216 63.85 5.33 42.22
C CYS A 216 62.69 6.31 42.03
N GLY A 217 61.45 5.84 42.15
CA GLY A 217 60.27 6.66 41.87
C GLY A 217 59.96 6.77 40.38
N GLU A 218 60.60 5.98 39.52
CA GLU A 218 60.33 5.93 38.08
C GLU A 218 59.30 4.83 37.78
N CYS A 219 58.32 5.16 36.92
CA CYS A 219 57.30 4.20 36.54
C CYS A 219 57.81 3.24 35.46
N GLY A 220 57.71 1.93 35.69
CA GLY A 220 58.21 0.90 34.77
C GLY A 220 59.74 0.89 34.62
N GLY A 221 60.46 1.48 35.58
CA GLY A 221 61.91 1.50 35.60
C GLY A 221 62.51 0.12 35.94
N ASP A 222 63.76 -0.09 35.54
CA ASP A 222 64.52 -1.31 35.85
C ASP A 222 64.97 -1.36 37.33
N GLY A 223 64.66 -0.32 38.12
CA GLY A 223 65.07 -0.18 39.51
C GLY A 223 66.57 -0.02 39.70
N ILE A 224 67.02 -0.24 40.94
CA ILE A 224 68.44 -0.16 41.30
C ILE A 224 69.10 -1.53 41.10
N ALA A 225 70.24 -1.55 40.40
CA ALA A 225 71.05 -2.76 40.26
C ALA A 225 71.53 -3.28 41.63
N ASP A 226 71.56 -4.62 41.80
CA ASP A 226 71.94 -5.27 43.06
C ASP A 226 73.29 -4.75 43.60
N GLY A 227 73.24 -4.02 44.73
CA GLY A 227 74.39 -3.43 45.40
C GLY A 227 74.65 -1.93 45.18
N ALA A 228 73.78 -1.21 44.44
CA ALA A 228 73.83 0.25 44.36
C ALA A 228 73.03 0.92 45.49
N CYS A 229 73.49 2.10 45.93
CA CYS A 229 72.95 2.81 47.11
C CYS A 229 72.15 4.08 46.75
N ASP A 230 72.04 4.42 45.46
CA ASP A 230 71.31 5.60 44.97
C ASP A 230 70.90 5.38 43.51
N CYS A 231 69.89 6.15 43.10
CA CYS A 231 69.49 6.42 41.73
C CYS A 231 70.37 7.56 41.18
#